data_AF-A0A662MUR8-F1
#
_entry.id   AF-A0A662MUR8-F1
#
_cell.length_a   1.000
_cell.length_b   1.000
_cell.length_c   1.000
_cell.angle_alpha   90.00
_cell.angle_beta   90.00
_cell.angle_gamma   90.00
#
_symmetry.space_group_name_H-M   'P 1'
#
loop_
_entity.id
_entity.type
_entity.pdbx_description
1 polymer ?
#
loop_
_entity_poly.entity_id
_entity_poly.type
_entity_poly.pdbx_seq_one_letter_code
_entity_poly.pdbx_strand_id
1 'polypeptide(L)'
;MILSYNGAFVVSREDGNMKGRFDGFYVFDTRFLKDVELNFPDVKVVPLGDVKESFRSFRSHFSLEKDGVEVVFIRRREILEDWSYRELLYFHNTSQSPVSFGLSYSFKVPAEDIFEVRGFGGKRIARNIRKEGEEYIYEGLDGVKRKLKVERNLKERVNLAPLEKAEFYIIFKPSVSMERFKFSLENHPVKIRNPILTNLRWLNRVFDVAV
;
A
#
# COMPACT_ATOMS: atom_id res chain seq x y z
N MET A 1 -7.60 5.07 7.85
CA MET A 1 -7.90 5.49 6.47
C MET A 1 -8.04 4.27 5.57
N ILE A 2 -8.96 4.34 4.59
CA ILE A 2 -9.25 3.24 3.65
C ILE A 2 -9.18 3.78 2.22
N LEU A 3 -8.38 3.11 1.39
CA LEU A 3 -8.41 3.21 -0.07
C LEU A 3 -9.07 1.96 -0.65
N SER A 4 -9.80 2.09 -1.75
CA SER A 4 -10.49 0.96 -2.37
C SER A 4 -10.62 1.14 -3.87
N TYR A 5 -10.43 0.04 -4.58
CA TYR A 5 -10.73 -0.05 -6.00
C TYR A 5 -11.01 -1.50 -6.44
N ASN A 6 -12.22 -1.77 -6.93
CA ASN A 6 -12.58 -2.96 -7.71
C ASN A 6 -11.95 -4.28 -7.20
N GLY A 7 -12.20 -4.66 -5.94
CA GLY A 7 -11.67 -5.90 -5.36
C GLY A 7 -10.30 -5.77 -4.66
N ALA A 8 -9.68 -4.60 -4.71
CA ALA A 8 -8.52 -4.24 -3.90
C ALA A 8 -8.87 -3.15 -2.88
N PHE A 9 -8.25 -3.20 -1.71
CA PHE A 9 -8.34 -2.15 -0.70
C PHE A 9 -7.11 -2.08 0.19
N VAL A 10 -6.84 -0.90 0.72
CA VAL A 10 -5.75 -0.64 1.67
C VAL A 10 -6.36 -0.07 2.93
N VAL A 11 -6.04 -0.68 4.07
CA VAL A 11 -6.34 -0.15 5.41
C VAL A 11 -5.03 0.29 6.04
N SER A 12 -4.88 1.59 6.27
CA SER A 12 -3.69 2.16 6.89
C SER A 12 -4.04 3.32 7.82
N ARG A 13 -3.08 3.76 8.62
CA ARG A 13 -3.21 4.96 9.45
C ARG A 13 -3.06 6.23 8.60
N GLU A 14 -3.36 7.38 9.17
CA GLU A 14 -3.21 8.68 8.50
C GLU A 14 -1.76 8.93 8.09
N ASP A 15 -0.79 8.45 8.85
CA ASP A 15 0.63 8.51 8.52
C ASP A 15 1.08 7.54 7.41
N GLY A 16 0.24 6.56 7.06
CA GLY A 16 0.52 5.49 6.10
C GLY A 16 1.17 4.24 6.64
N ASN A 17 1.41 4.17 7.94
CA ASN A 17 1.83 2.93 8.57
C ASN A 17 0.63 1.98 8.73
N MET A 18 0.91 0.68 8.75
CA MET A 18 -0.07 -0.40 8.88
C MET A 18 0.20 -1.18 10.18
N LYS A 19 -0.12 -0.57 11.32
CA LYS A 19 0.20 -1.09 12.67
C LYS A 19 -0.95 -1.86 13.33
N GLY A 20 -2.16 -1.72 12.81
CA GLY A 20 -3.35 -2.36 13.34
C GLY A 20 -3.55 -3.80 12.87
N ARG A 21 -4.35 -4.55 13.63
CA ARG A 21 -4.71 -5.94 13.31
C ARG A 21 -5.27 -6.10 11.88
N PHE A 22 -6.14 -5.19 11.48
CA PHE A 22 -6.82 -5.19 10.18
C PHE A 22 -6.10 -4.34 9.13
N ASP A 23 -5.03 -3.65 9.50
CA ASP A 23 -4.27 -2.85 8.56
C ASP A 23 -3.60 -3.79 7.54
N GLY A 24 -3.44 -3.32 6.31
CA GLY A 24 -2.88 -4.10 5.23
C GLY A 24 -3.34 -3.66 3.85
N PHE A 25 -2.69 -4.23 2.84
CA PHE A 25 -3.11 -4.18 1.45
C PHE A 25 -3.73 -5.52 1.07
N TYR A 26 -4.95 -5.47 0.55
CA TYR A 26 -5.79 -6.63 0.26
C TYR A 26 -6.24 -6.61 -1.19
N VAL A 27 -6.26 -7.79 -1.82
CA VAL A 27 -6.76 -7.98 -3.18
C VAL A 27 -7.42 -9.36 -3.24
N PHE A 28 -8.66 -9.45 -3.73
CA PHE A 28 -9.43 -10.71 -3.83
C PHE A 28 -9.36 -11.55 -2.54
N ASP A 29 -9.78 -10.96 -1.43
CA ASP A 29 -9.80 -11.55 -0.08
C ASP A 29 -8.45 -11.97 0.51
N THR A 30 -7.34 -11.70 -0.19
CA THR A 30 -5.97 -12.00 0.27
C THR A 30 -5.28 -10.72 0.75
N ARG A 31 -4.76 -10.73 1.98
CA ARG A 31 -3.84 -9.73 2.53
C ARG A 31 -2.42 -9.96 2.03
N PHE A 32 -1.96 -9.10 1.14
CA PHE A 32 -0.61 -9.11 0.59
C PHE A 32 0.41 -8.35 1.43
N LEU A 33 -0.01 -7.30 2.15
CA LEU A 33 0.90 -6.53 3.01
C LEU A 33 0.33 -6.37 4.40
N LYS A 34 1.22 -6.38 5.40
CA LYS A 34 0.95 -5.90 6.77
C LYS A 34 2.23 -5.36 7.39
N ASP A 35 2.10 -4.74 8.57
CA ASP A 35 3.23 -4.18 9.33
C ASP A 35 4.10 -3.25 8.47
N VAL A 36 3.47 -2.51 7.55
CA VAL A 36 4.14 -1.48 6.75
C VAL A 36 4.52 -0.34 7.67
N GLU A 37 5.80 0.02 7.64
CA GLU A 37 6.34 1.09 8.46
C GLU A 37 7.37 1.90 7.67
N LEU A 38 7.14 3.22 7.60
CA LEU A 38 8.08 4.21 7.12
C LEU A 38 8.57 5.03 8.31
N ASN A 39 9.88 5.00 8.55
CA ASN A 39 10.53 5.68 9.65
C ASN A 39 11.69 6.55 9.17
N PHE A 40 11.93 7.63 9.90
CA PHE A 40 13.05 8.55 9.69
C PHE A 40 13.85 8.66 11.00
N PRO A 41 14.88 7.82 11.22
CA PRO A 41 15.51 7.64 12.52
C PRO A 41 16.16 8.91 13.10
N ASP A 42 16.64 9.79 12.22
CA ASP A 42 17.49 10.93 12.62
C ASP A 42 16.79 12.29 12.46
N VAL A 43 15.46 12.30 12.28
CA VAL A 43 14.69 13.54 12.12
C VAL A 43 13.46 13.51 13.02
N LYS A 44 13.01 14.69 13.43
CA LYS A 44 11.72 14.84 14.07
C LYS A 44 10.64 14.95 12.99
N VAL A 45 9.65 14.08 13.06
CA VAL A 45 8.52 14.06 12.11
C VAL A 45 7.34 14.80 12.76
N VAL A 46 6.89 15.88 12.14
CA VAL A 46 5.74 16.67 12.58
C VAL A 46 4.62 16.55 11.54
N PRO A 47 3.46 15.94 11.88
CA PRO A 47 2.31 15.91 10.98
C PRO A 47 1.79 17.32 10.73
N LEU A 48 1.56 17.66 9.45
CA LEU A 48 0.98 18.94 9.04
C LEU A 48 -0.50 18.81 8.64
N GLY A 49 -0.90 17.63 8.18
CA GLY A 49 -2.28 17.32 7.83
C GLY A 49 -2.37 16.35 6.66
N ASP A 50 -3.59 16.01 6.30
CA ASP A 50 -3.88 15.02 5.26
C ASP A 50 -5.08 15.40 4.39
N VAL A 51 -5.12 14.80 3.19
CA VAL A 51 -6.17 15.03 2.21
C VAL A 51 -6.53 13.70 1.53
N LYS A 52 -7.80 13.32 1.61
CA LYS A 52 -8.36 12.26 0.77
C LYS A 52 -8.71 12.82 -0.61
N GLU A 53 -7.87 12.55 -1.61
CA GLU A 53 -8.07 13.02 -2.99
C GLU A 53 -9.21 12.26 -3.68
N SER A 54 -9.32 10.95 -3.43
CA SER A 54 -10.37 10.10 -3.99
C SER A 54 -10.58 8.83 -3.14
N PHE A 55 -11.43 7.93 -3.59
CA PHE A 55 -11.51 6.58 -3.00
C PHE A 55 -10.23 5.77 -3.21
N ARG A 56 -9.40 6.13 -4.21
CA ARG A 56 -8.19 5.42 -4.58
C ARG A 56 -6.91 6.11 -4.15
N SER A 57 -6.94 7.40 -3.80
CA SER A 57 -5.75 8.19 -3.53
C SER A 57 -5.88 9.01 -2.25
N PHE A 58 -4.79 9.07 -1.48
CA PHE A 58 -4.69 9.85 -0.26
C PHE A 58 -3.29 10.43 -0.10
N ARG A 59 -3.22 11.65 0.43
CA ARG A 59 -1.97 12.40 0.60
C ARG A 59 -1.82 12.83 2.06
N SER A 60 -0.65 12.56 2.63
CA SER A 60 -0.25 13.05 3.95
C SER A 60 0.90 14.02 3.83
N HIS A 61 0.88 15.07 4.64
CA HIS A 61 1.88 16.12 4.68
C HIS A 61 2.56 16.14 6.04
N PHE A 62 3.88 16.25 6.03
CA PHE A 62 4.71 16.30 7.22
C PHE A 62 5.80 17.35 7.05
N SER A 63 6.25 17.89 8.17
CA SER A 63 7.52 18.59 8.29
C SER A 63 8.53 17.63 8.91
N LEU A 64 9.69 17.48 8.26
CA LEU A 64 10.83 16.77 8.82
C LEU A 64 11.85 17.80 9.27
N GLU A 65 12.09 17.86 10.58
CA GLU A 65 12.99 18.81 11.20
C GLU A 65 14.30 18.13 11.60
N LYS A 66 15.43 18.67 11.15
CA LYS A 66 16.77 18.22 11.53
C LYS A 66 17.75 19.38 11.55
N ASP A 67 18.45 19.57 12.67
CA ASP A 67 19.53 20.57 12.81
C ASP A 67 19.13 21.99 12.37
N GLY A 68 17.87 22.38 12.59
CA GLY A 68 17.32 23.68 12.17
C GLY A 68 16.94 23.78 10.69
N VAL A 69 17.09 22.71 9.91
CA VAL A 69 16.60 22.58 8.54
C VAL A 69 15.23 21.92 8.54
N GLU A 70 14.32 22.50 7.76
CA GLU A 70 12.98 21.97 7.52
C GLU A 70 12.89 21.34 6.12
N VAL A 71 12.31 20.15 6.05
CA VAL A 71 11.98 19.46 4.80
C VAL A 71 10.50 19.17 4.77
N VAL A 72 9.81 19.68 3.75
CA VAL A 72 8.43 19.29 3.48
C VAL A 72 8.43 17.88 2.90
N PHE A 73 7.75 16.96 3.57
CA PHE A 73 7.56 15.59 3.14
C PHE A 73 6.09 15.33 2.80
N ILE A 74 5.85 14.81 1.60
CA ILE A 74 4.51 14.43 1.13
C ILE A 74 4.52 12.94 0.81
N ARG A 75 3.66 12.18 1.49
CA ARG A 75 3.41 10.76 1.21
C ARG A 75 2.09 10.62 0.47
N ARG A 76 2.14 10.27 -0.81
CA ARG A 76 0.95 9.94 -1.60
C ARG A 76 0.81 8.43 -1.68
N ARG A 77 -0.40 7.93 -1.45
CA ARG A 77 -0.74 6.51 -1.47
C ARG A 77 -1.90 6.30 -2.42
N GLU A 78 -1.79 5.31 -3.30
CA GLU A 78 -2.82 5.05 -4.30
C GLU A 78 -2.98 3.59 -4.69
N ILE A 79 -4.20 3.23 -5.11
CA ILE A 79 -4.48 1.96 -5.79
C ILE A 79 -4.67 2.23 -7.28
N LEU A 80 -3.83 1.61 -8.11
CA LEU A 80 -3.82 1.74 -9.56
C LEU A 80 -4.86 0.83 -10.23
N GLU A 81 -5.05 0.99 -11.54
CA GLU A 81 -6.07 0.24 -12.30
C GLU A 81 -5.78 -1.26 -12.41
N ASP A 82 -4.52 -1.65 -12.28
CA ASP A 82 -4.05 -3.05 -12.24
C ASP A 82 -4.04 -3.61 -10.81
N TRP A 83 -4.76 -2.96 -9.88
CA TRP A 83 -4.78 -3.23 -8.44
C TRP A 83 -3.47 -3.00 -7.70
N SER A 84 -2.41 -2.51 -8.35
CA SER A 84 -1.15 -2.23 -7.68
C SER A 84 -1.32 -1.17 -6.59
N TYR A 85 -0.72 -1.39 -5.42
CA TYR A 85 -0.62 -0.38 -4.38
C TYR A 85 0.69 0.39 -4.55
N ARG A 86 0.60 1.71 -4.77
CA ARG A 86 1.75 2.59 -4.96
C ARG A 86 1.83 3.61 -3.83
N GLU A 87 3.05 3.82 -3.35
CA GLU A 87 3.39 4.96 -2.51
C GLU A 87 4.45 5.82 -3.20
N LEU A 88 4.21 7.13 -3.23
CA LEU A 88 5.14 8.14 -3.72
C LEU A 88 5.55 9.02 -2.53
N LEU A 89 6.86 9.21 -2.39
CA LEU A 89 7.50 9.93 -1.29
C LEU A 89 8.20 11.16 -1.89
N TYR A 90 7.62 12.34 -1.68
CA TYR A 90 8.18 13.60 -2.15
C TYR A 90 8.84 14.34 -1.00
N PHE A 91 10.07 14.79 -1.20
CA PHE A 91 10.82 15.58 -0.25
C PHE A 91 11.21 16.90 -0.89
N HIS A 92 11.13 17.98 -0.13
CA HIS A 92 11.56 19.30 -0.54
C HIS A 92 12.25 20.01 0.62
N ASN A 93 13.55 20.25 0.49
CA ASN A 93 14.29 21.07 1.44
C ASN A 93 13.87 22.53 1.24
N THR A 94 13.24 23.15 2.24
CA THR A 94 12.78 24.54 2.14
C THR A 94 13.82 25.54 2.64
N SER A 95 14.96 25.05 3.13
CA SER A 95 16.02 25.87 3.71
C SER A 95 17.14 26.20 2.71
N GLN A 96 18.01 27.13 3.12
CA GLN A 96 19.23 27.51 2.40
C GLN A 96 20.43 26.63 2.77
N SER A 97 20.25 25.59 3.58
CA SER A 97 21.31 24.69 4.03
C SER A 97 21.06 23.26 3.55
N PRO A 98 22.10 22.49 3.19
CA PRO A 98 21.93 21.10 2.81
C PRO A 98 21.51 20.26 4.02
N VAL A 99 20.82 19.14 3.77
CA VAL A 99 20.39 18.22 4.82
C VAL A 99 20.52 16.76 4.38
N SER A 100 20.86 15.89 5.33
CA SER A 100 20.99 14.44 5.13
C SER A 100 20.32 13.68 6.26
N PHE A 101 19.47 12.72 5.93
CA PHE A 101 18.75 11.91 6.92
C PHE A 101 18.48 10.48 6.46
N GLY A 102 18.37 9.55 7.42
CA GLY A 102 18.01 8.17 7.18
C GLY A 102 16.52 7.98 6.82
N LEU A 103 16.26 7.01 5.96
CA LEU A 103 14.93 6.54 5.57
C LEU A 103 14.90 5.02 5.69
N SER A 104 13.98 4.51 6.49
CA SER A 104 13.74 3.07 6.66
C SER A 104 12.32 2.72 6.27
N TYR A 105 12.17 1.73 5.39
CA TYR A 105 10.87 1.20 4.97
C TYR A 105 10.83 -0.31 5.17
N SER A 106 9.92 -0.80 6.00
CA SER A 106 9.73 -2.24 6.27
C SER A 106 8.29 -2.66 6.05
N PHE A 107 8.09 -3.94 5.73
CA PHE A 107 6.77 -4.55 5.56
C PHE A 107 6.87 -6.07 5.73
N LYS A 108 5.72 -6.73 5.89
CA LYS A 108 5.59 -8.19 5.82
C LYS A 108 4.62 -8.57 4.71
N VAL A 109 4.90 -9.71 4.08
CA VAL A 109 4.02 -10.35 3.09
C VAL A 109 3.43 -11.59 3.73
N PRO A 110 2.19 -11.55 4.24
CA PRO A 110 1.65 -12.68 4.99
C PRO A 110 0.78 -13.62 4.14
N ALA A 111 0.27 -13.17 3.00
CA ALA A 111 -0.69 -13.90 2.16
C ALA A 111 -1.88 -14.48 2.95
N GLU A 112 -2.39 -13.72 3.92
CA GLU A 112 -3.47 -14.14 4.82
C GLU A 112 -4.85 -13.96 4.15
N ASP A 113 -5.76 -14.90 4.39
CA ASP A 113 -7.16 -14.73 3.96
C ASP A 113 -7.90 -13.77 4.90
N ILE A 114 -8.83 -12.97 4.38
CA ILE A 114 -9.61 -12.00 5.16
C ILE A 114 -10.39 -12.64 6.32
N PHE A 115 -10.86 -13.87 6.18
CA PHE A 115 -11.54 -14.62 7.23
C PHE A 115 -10.57 -14.99 8.36
N GLU A 116 -9.33 -15.36 8.03
CA GLU A 116 -8.27 -15.59 9.02
C GLU A 116 -7.91 -14.29 9.76
N VAL A 117 -7.78 -13.17 9.05
CA VAL A 117 -7.51 -11.86 9.68
C VAL A 117 -8.61 -11.49 10.68
N ARG A 118 -9.87 -11.80 10.35
CA ARG A 118 -11.04 -11.62 11.24
C ARG A 118 -11.10 -12.62 12.38
N GLY A 119 -10.25 -13.65 12.39
CA GLY A 119 -10.20 -14.68 13.43
C GLY A 119 -11.28 -15.76 13.26
N PHE A 120 -11.88 -15.86 12.08
CA PHE A 120 -12.86 -16.90 11.79
C PHE A 120 -12.20 -18.28 11.89
N GLY A 121 -12.79 -19.18 12.68
CA GLY A 121 -12.26 -20.53 12.91
C GLY A 121 -11.04 -20.63 13.83
N GLY A 122 -10.48 -19.50 14.32
CA GLY A 122 -9.42 -19.47 15.35
C GLY A 122 -8.09 -20.13 14.97
N LYS A 123 -7.94 -20.63 13.74
CA LYS A 123 -6.75 -21.34 13.26
C LYS A 123 -5.93 -20.41 12.37
N ARG A 124 -4.63 -20.28 12.67
CA ARG A 124 -3.66 -19.69 11.75
C ARG A 124 -3.17 -20.75 10.78
N ILE A 125 -3.12 -20.39 9.50
CA ILE A 125 -2.60 -21.28 8.47
C ILE A 125 -1.09 -21.07 8.40
N ALA A 126 -0.32 -22.14 8.60
CA ALA A 126 1.12 -22.12 8.34
C ALA A 126 1.35 -21.97 6.83
N ARG A 127 2.17 -21.00 6.43
CA ARG A 127 2.45 -20.67 5.03
C ARG A 127 3.93 -20.74 4.76
N ASN A 128 4.28 -21.29 3.60
CA ASN A 128 5.64 -21.22 3.08
C ASN A 128 5.66 -20.19 1.94
N ILE A 129 5.98 -18.95 2.29
CA ILE A 129 6.09 -17.85 1.33
C ILE A 129 7.52 -17.83 0.83
N ARG A 130 7.71 -18.19 -0.44
CA ARG A 130 9.01 -18.18 -1.09
C ARG A 130 9.32 -16.77 -1.57
N LYS A 131 10.56 -16.32 -1.41
CA LYS A 131 11.05 -15.06 -1.96
C LYS A 131 12.03 -15.36 -3.08
N GLU A 132 11.76 -14.84 -4.27
CA GLU A 132 12.57 -15.01 -5.47
C GLU A 132 12.86 -13.61 -6.05
N GLY A 133 14.05 -13.07 -5.76
CA GLY A 133 14.38 -11.69 -6.10
C GLY A 133 13.46 -10.67 -5.42
N GLU A 134 12.72 -9.92 -6.23
CA GLU A 134 11.73 -8.91 -5.80
C GLU A 134 10.30 -9.46 -5.73
N GLU A 135 10.11 -10.78 -5.91
CA GLU A 135 8.81 -11.43 -5.86
C GLU A 135 8.64 -12.29 -4.60
N TYR A 136 7.44 -12.27 -4.06
CA TYR A 136 6.97 -13.16 -3.00
C TYR A 136 5.90 -14.07 -3.57
N ILE A 137 6.08 -15.38 -3.42
CA ILE A 137 5.22 -16.40 -4.03
C ILE A 137 4.66 -17.30 -2.94
N TYR A 138 3.36 -17.51 -2.97
CA TYR A 138 2.65 -18.42 -2.09
C TYR A 138 1.62 -19.22 -2.88
N GLU A 139 1.61 -20.54 -2.69
CA GLU A 139 0.59 -21.42 -3.22
C GLU A 139 -0.25 -21.93 -2.04
N GLY A 140 -1.55 -21.63 -2.08
CA GLY A 140 -2.47 -22.09 -1.05
C GLY A 140 -2.86 -23.55 -1.23
N LEU A 141 -3.43 -24.14 -0.18
CA LEU A 141 -4.00 -25.49 -0.23
C LEU A 141 -5.17 -25.60 -1.24
N ASP A 142 -5.74 -24.46 -1.61
CA ASP A 142 -6.74 -24.29 -2.67
C ASP A 142 -6.16 -24.43 -4.10
N GLY A 143 -4.84 -24.55 -4.23
CA GLY A 143 -4.14 -24.53 -5.53
C GLY A 143 -4.09 -23.15 -6.18
N VAL A 144 -4.45 -22.09 -5.44
CA VAL A 144 -4.37 -20.70 -5.91
C VAL A 144 -2.96 -20.19 -5.66
N LYS A 145 -2.28 -19.78 -6.74
CA LYS A 145 -0.96 -19.15 -6.69
C LYS A 145 -1.13 -17.64 -6.54
N ARG A 146 -0.55 -17.10 -5.46
CA ARG A 146 -0.56 -15.69 -5.09
C ARG A 146 0.87 -15.18 -5.19
N LYS A 147 1.07 -14.12 -5.96
CA LYS A 147 2.36 -13.47 -6.13
C LYS A 147 2.28 -12.00 -5.74
N LEU A 148 3.35 -11.47 -5.19
CA LEU A 148 3.53 -10.05 -4.95
C LEU A 148 4.89 -9.62 -5.47
N LYS A 149 4.91 -8.82 -6.53
CA LYS A 149 6.14 -8.19 -7.01
C LYS A 149 6.30 -6.82 -6.36
N VAL A 150 7.51 -6.51 -5.91
CA VAL A 150 7.85 -5.22 -5.31
C VAL A 150 8.77 -4.46 -6.25
N GLU A 151 8.41 -3.23 -6.60
CA GLU A 151 9.23 -2.34 -7.41
C GLU A 151 9.48 -1.05 -6.61
N ARG A 152 10.74 -0.64 -6.46
CA ARG A 152 11.09 0.50 -5.61
C ARG A 152 12.39 1.16 -6.07
N ASN A 153 12.51 2.46 -5.82
CA ASN A 153 13.77 3.22 -5.97
C ASN A 153 14.23 3.88 -4.66
N LEU A 154 13.73 3.39 -3.52
CA LEU A 154 14.06 3.91 -2.18
C LEU A 154 15.56 3.92 -1.92
N LYS A 155 16.04 4.95 -1.23
CA LYS A 155 17.40 5.05 -0.70
C LYS A 155 17.35 5.02 0.83
N GLU A 156 18.31 4.36 1.47
CA GLU A 156 18.43 4.35 2.93
C GLU A 156 18.79 5.72 3.50
N ARG A 157 19.35 6.61 2.67
CA ARG A 157 19.72 7.97 3.03
C ARG A 157 19.28 8.94 1.94
N VAL A 158 18.61 10.00 2.36
CA VAL A 158 18.19 11.11 1.51
C VAL A 158 19.15 12.27 1.77
N ASN A 159 19.76 12.78 0.70
CA ASN A 159 20.60 13.96 0.73
C ASN A 159 19.94 15.01 -0.15
N LEU A 160 19.70 16.21 0.39
CA LEU A 160 19.10 17.33 -0.33
C LEU A 160 19.99 18.54 -0.18
N ALA A 161 20.42 19.10 -1.30
CA ALA A 161 20.97 20.44 -1.39
C ALA A 161 19.92 21.49 -0.99
N PRO A 162 20.33 22.75 -0.75
CA PRO A 162 19.39 23.85 -0.54
C PRO A 162 18.32 23.91 -1.64
N LEU A 163 17.05 24.03 -1.26
CA LEU A 163 15.90 24.13 -2.18
C LEU A 163 15.70 22.90 -3.10
N GLU A 164 16.43 21.81 -2.88
CA GLU A 164 16.33 20.60 -3.71
C GLU A 164 15.08 19.79 -3.40
N LYS A 165 14.59 19.10 -4.44
CA LYS A 165 13.49 18.14 -4.36
C LYS A 165 13.97 16.75 -4.70
N ALA A 166 13.44 15.75 -4.00
CA ALA A 166 13.63 14.34 -4.34
C ALA A 166 12.29 13.60 -4.35
N GLU A 167 12.19 12.59 -5.21
CA GLU A 167 11.04 11.70 -5.29
C GLU A 167 11.49 10.25 -5.24
N PHE A 168 10.83 9.47 -4.40
CA PHE A 168 11.00 8.03 -4.33
C PHE A 168 9.65 7.34 -4.40
N TYR A 169 9.66 6.05 -4.75
CA TYR A 169 8.47 5.24 -4.84
C TYR A 169 8.70 3.82 -4.33
N ILE A 170 7.58 3.22 -3.94
CA ILE A 170 7.44 1.78 -3.79
C ILE A 170 6.08 1.35 -4.36
N ILE A 171 6.08 0.28 -5.15
CA ILE A 171 4.91 -0.25 -5.82
C ILE A 171 4.83 -1.74 -5.50
N PHE A 172 3.65 -2.18 -5.08
CA PHE A 172 3.33 -3.56 -4.77
C PHE A 172 2.32 -4.06 -5.80
N LYS A 173 2.76 -4.97 -6.67
CA LYS A 173 1.97 -5.51 -7.78
C LYS A 173 1.49 -6.92 -7.42
N PRO A 174 0.22 -7.07 -7.01
CA PRO A 174 -0.34 -8.37 -6.67
C PRO A 174 -0.67 -9.14 -7.96
N SER A 175 -0.57 -10.46 -7.90
CA SER A 175 -1.14 -11.36 -8.89
C SER A 175 -1.77 -12.56 -8.19
N VAL A 176 -2.93 -12.99 -8.70
CA VAL A 176 -3.63 -14.18 -8.25
C VAL A 176 -3.97 -15.01 -9.49
N SER A 177 -3.47 -16.23 -9.54
CA SER A 177 -3.74 -17.18 -10.61
C SER A 177 -4.26 -18.51 -10.06
N MET A 178 -5.24 -19.08 -10.75
CA MET A 178 -5.72 -20.45 -10.55
C MET A 178 -5.53 -21.22 -11.84
N GLU A 179 -4.85 -22.37 -11.79
CA GLU A 179 -4.72 -23.23 -12.97
C GLU A 179 -6.04 -23.92 -13.36
N ARG A 180 -6.97 -24.11 -12.41
CA ARG A 180 -8.24 -24.85 -12.62
C ARG A 180 -9.35 -24.07 -13.32
N PHE A 181 -9.39 -22.75 -13.19
CA PHE A 181 -10.29 -21.89 -13.93
C PHE A 181 -9.39 -21.11 -14.89
N LYS A 182 -9.64 -21.13 -16.20
CA LYS A 182 -8.85 -20.41 -17.23
C LYS A 182 -8.96 -18.88 -17.09
N PHE A 183 -8.75 -18.35 -15.89
CA PHE A 183 -8.85 -16.97 -15.50
C PHE A 183 -7.55 -16.64 -14.76
N SER A 184 -6.66 -15.96 -15.46
CA SER A 184 -5.48 -15.34 -14.85
C SER A 184 -5.72 -13.85 -14.82
N LEU A 185 -5.61 -13.25 -13.63
CA LEU A 185 -5.61 -11.80 -13.45
C LEU A 185 -4.29 -11.18 -13.92
N GLU A 186 -3.31 -11.99 -14.36
CA GLU A 186 -2.00 -11.54 -14.80
C GLU A 186 -2.02 -10.73 -16.10
N ASN A 187 -3.04 -10.91 -16.96
CA ASN A 187 -3.01 -10.38 -18.33
C ASN A 187 -4.05 -9.29 -18.64
N HIS A 188 -5.07 -9.08 -17.82
CA HIS A 188 -6.01 -7.96 -17.97
C HIS A 188 -6.69 -7.63 -16.64
N PRO A 189 -6.77 -6.34 -16.23
CA PRO A 189 -7.65 -5.95 -15.15
C PRO A 189 -9.10 -6.18 -15.58
N VAL A 190 -9.65 -7.34 -15.25
CA VAL A 190 -11.07 -7.62 -15.44
C VAL A 190 -11.82 -6.72 -14.47
N LYS A 191 -12.48 -5.68 -15.01
CA LYS A 191 -13.41 -4.87 -14.23
C LYS A 191 -14.50 -5.81 -13.71
N ILE A 192 -14.53 -6.07 -12.41
CA ILE A 192 -15.53 -6.96 -11.83
C ILE A 192 -16.85 -6.21 -12.01
N ARG A 193 -17.68 -6.64 -12.97
CA ARG A 193 -19.00 -6.04 -13.14
C ARG A 193 -19.76 -6.26 -11.84
N ASN A 194 -20.06 -5.17 -11.14
CA ASN A 194 -20.80 -5.25 -9.89
C ASN A 194 -22.26 -5.66 -10.20
N PRO A 195 -22.70 -6.87 -9.83
CA PRO A 195 -24.04 -7.36 -10.19
C PRO A 195 -25.12 -6.88 -9.19
N ILE A 196 -24.74 -6.11 -8.16
CA ILE A 196 -25.62 -5.78 -7.05
C ILE A 196 -26.46 -4.54 -7.39
N LEU A 197 -27.64 -4.78 -7.96
CA LEU A 197 -28.71 -3.81 -8.04
C LEU A 197 -29.68 -4.02 -6.89
N THR A 198 -29.79 -3.02 -6.01
CA THR A 198 -30.78 -2.98 -4.94
C THR A 198 -31.93 -2.03 -5.30
N ASN A 199 -33.00 -2.05 -4.52
CA ASN A 199 -34.10 -1.09 -4.70
C ASN A 199 -33.79 0.29 -4.08
N LEU A 200 -32.61 0.46 -3.45
CA LEU A 200 -32.19 1.68 -2.77
C LEU A 200 -31.19 2.44 -3.64
N ARG A 201 -31.63 3.55 -4.25
CA ARG A 201 -30.83 4.36 -5.19
C ARG A 201 -29.51 4.87 -4.60
N TRP A 202 -29.49 5.24 -3.31
CA TRP A 202 -28.27 5.74 -2.67
C TRP A 202 -27.22 4.64 -2.48
N LEU A 203 -27.66 3.41 -2.19
CA LEU A 203 -26.79 2.26 -2.00
C LEU A 203 -26.24 1.76 -3.35
N ASN A 204 -27.06 1.80 -4.40
CA ASN A 204 -26.59 1.51 -5.75
C ASN A 204 -25.50 2.49 -6.20
N ARG A 205 -25.60 3.79 -5.87
CA ARG A 205 -24.51 4.76 -6.15
C ARG A 205 -23.20 4.41 -5.43
N VAL A 206 -23.27 3.87 -4.22
CA VAL A 206 -22.07 3.39 -3.50
C VAL A 206 -21.44 2.22 -4.25
N PHE A 207 -22.27 1.30 -4.76
CA PHE A 207 -21.83 0.14 -5.54
C PHE A 207 -21.33 0.50 -6.94
N ASP A 208 -21.92 1.48 -7.62
CA ASP A 208 -21.50 1.96 -8.93
C ASP A 208 -20.12 2.62 -8.89
N VAL A 209 -19.81 3.33 -7.79
CA VAL A 209 -18.53 4.02 -7.57
C VAL A 209 -17.44 3.09 -7.04
N ALA A 210 -17.82 1.93 -6.49
CA ALA A 210 -16.89 0.91 -6.01
C ALA A 210 -16.23 0.09 -7.16
N VAL A 211 -16.63 0.32 -8.42
CA VAL A 211 -16.16 -0.37 -9.65
C VAL A 211 -15.10 0.42 -10.42
#